data_AF-T0B207-F1
#
_entry.id   AF-T0B207-F1
#
_cell.length_a   1.000
_cell.length_b   1.000
_cell.length_c   1.000
_cell.angle_alpha   90.00
_cell.angle_beta   90.00
_cell.angle_gamma   90.00
#
_symmetry.space_group_name_H-M   'P 1'
#
loop_
_entity.id
_entity.type
_entity.pdbx_description
1 polymer ?
#
loop_
_entity_poly.entity_id
_entity_poly.type
_entity_poly.pdbx_seq_one_letter_code
_entity_poly.pdbx_strand_id
1 'polypeptide(L)' 'EAEKDIIGIELTTADWGDSEVFPELLAQVDGEVAQVSADGAYDTERCYRSIAERGAQAAIPPRDGAVRWGDNHPRD' A
#
# COMPACT_ATOMS: atom_id res chain seq x y z
N GLU A 1 5.53 7.07 25.68
CA GLU A 1 6.06 6.86 24.32
C GLU A 1 5.54 5.50 23.89
N ALA A 2 4.89 5.40 22.73
CA ALA A 2 4.48 4.09 22.22
C ALA A 2 5.71 3.45 21.58
N GLU A 3 6.10 2.28 22.08
CA GLU A 3 7.14 1.46 21.45
C GLU A 3 6.67 1.06 20.05
N LYS A 4 7.56 1.13 19.07
CA LYS A 4 7.25 0.78 17.68
C LYS A 4 7.94 -0.52 17.35
N ASP A 5 7.15 -1.53 17.00
CA ASP A 5 7.65 -2.82 16.55
C ASP A 5 7.76 -2.87 15.04
N ILE A 6 8.77 -3.60 14.55
CA ILE A 6 8.85 -4.02 13.15
C ILE A 6 8.28 -5.43 13.08
N ILE A 7 7.09 -5.57 12.50
CA ILE A 7 6.35 -6.84 12.43
C ILE A 7 6.36 -7.49 11.05
N GLY A 8 6.98 -6.84 10.06
CA GLY A 8 7.14 -7.35 8.70
C GLY A 8 8.20 -6.57 7.94
N ILE A 9 8.82 -7.21 6.95
CA ILE A 9 9.84 -6.62 6.09
C ILE A 9 9.78 -7.27 4.71
N GLU A 10 9.89 -6.45 3.67
CA GLU A 10 10.10 -6.89 2.29
C GLU A 10 11.35 -6.20 1.73
N LEU A 11 12.11 -6.92 0.91
CA LEU A 11 13.31 -6.40 0.24
C LEU A 11 13.09 -6.41 -1.27
N THR A 12 13.14 -5.23 -1.89
CA THR A 12 13.05 -5.05 -3.34
C THR A 12 14.43 -4.92 -3.97
N THR A 13 14.57 -5.39 -5.20
CA THR A 13 15.71 -5.01 -6.05
C THR A 13 15.38 -3.72 -6.81
N ALA A 14 16.36 -3.12 -7.49
CA ALA A 14 16.17 -1.86 -8.22
C ALA A 14 15.13 -1.92 -9.35
N ASP A 15 14.70 -3.12 -9.76
CA ASP A 15 13.72 -3.32 -10.83
C ASP A 15 12.26 -3.30 -10.33
N TRP A 16 12.05 -3.24 -9.00
CA TRP A 16 10.72 -3.33 -8.37
C TRP A 16 10.39 -2.06 -7.60
N GLY A 17 9.16 -1.57 -7.77
CA GLY A 17 8.60 -0.52 -6.94
C GLY A 17 8.03 -1.06 -5.63
N ASP A 18 8.10 -0.27 -4.56
CA ASP A 18 7.58 -0.66 -3.24
C ASP A 18 6.08 -1.03 -3.27
N SER A 19 5.29 -0.37 -4.12
CA SER A 19 3.87 -0.67 -4.32
C SER A 19 3.62 -2.07 -4.88
N GLU A 20 4.59 -2.65 -5.59
CA GLU A 20 4.45 -3.96 -6.23
C GLU A 20 4.60 -5.13 -5.24
N VAL A 21 5.39 -4.94 -4.18
CA VAL A 21 5.61 -5.92 -3.09
C VAL A 21 4.75 -5.65 -1.85
N PHE A 22 4.01 -4.54 -1.87
CA PHE A 22 3.17 -4.13 -0.76
C PHE A 22 2.14 -5.19 -0.32
N PRO A 23 1.45 -5.92 -1.23
CA PRO A 23 0.51 -6.96 -0.80
C PRO A 23 1.18 -8.06 0.01
N GLU A 24 2.38 -8.48 -0.38
CA GLU A 24 3.17 -9.50 0.30
C GLU A 24 3.64 -9.00 1.67
N LEU A 25 4.12 -7.75 1.76
CA LEU A 25 4.44 -7.09 3.03
C LEU A 25 3.22 -7.03 3.96
N LEU A 26 2.07 -6.60 3.43
CA LEU A 26 0.84 -6.46 4.21
C LEU A 26 0.39 -7.83 4.73
N ALA A 27 0.56 -8.91 3.97
CA ALA A 27 0.20 -10.27 4.37
C ALA A 27 1.00 -10.80 5.57
N GLN A 28 2.18 -10.23 5.87
CA GLN A 28 2.99 -10.62 7.03
C GLN A 28 2.41 -10.15 8.36
N VAL A 29 1.52 -9.15 8.35
CA VAL A 29 0.92 -8.62 9.58
C VAL A 29 -0.22 -9.54 10.05
N ASP A 30 -0.03 -10.20 11.17
CA ASP A 30 -1.09 -10.97 11.82
C ASP A 30 -2.11 -10.05 12.52
N GLY A 31 -3.39 -10.42 12.43
CA GLY A 31 -4.48 -9.71 13.11
C GLY A 31 -5.11 -8.57 12.31
N GLU A 32 -5.88 -7.73 13.01
CA GLU A 32 -6.64 -6.64 12.40
C GLU A 32 -5.74 -5.42 12.12
N VAL A 33 -5.82 -4.90 10.90
CA VAL A 33 -5.19 -3.64 10.50
C VAL A 33 -6.29 -2.59 10.36
N ALA A 34 -6.30 -1.60 11.25
CA ALA A 34 -7.31 -0.54 11.18
C ALA A 34 -7.04 0.45 10.04
N GLN A 35 -5.76 0.78 9.80
CA GLN A 35 -5.35 1.78 8.82
C GLN A 35 -3.94 1.47 8.28
N VAL A 36 -3.73 1.73 7.00
CA VAL A 36 -2.41 1.77 6.36
C VAL A 36 -2.10 3.20 5.98
N SER A 37 -0.97 3.72 6.46
CA SER A 37 -0.45 5.03 6.06
C SER A 37 0.85 4.84 5.30
N ALA A 38 0.90 5.35 4.07
CA ALA A 38 2.06 5.25 3.20
C ALA A 38 2.21 6.55 2.39
N ASP A 39 3.33 6.71 1.70
CA ASP A 39 3.52 7.84 0.80
C ASP A 39 2.80 7.61 -0.54
N GLY A 40 2.83 8.62 -1.41
CA GLY A 40 2.17 8.56 -2.71
C GLY A 40 2.71 7.48 -3.64
N ALA A 41 3.87 6.85 -3.39
CA ALA A 41 4.32 5.73 -4.21
C ALA A 41 3.30 4.56 -4.23
N TYR A 42 2.54 4.42 -3.14
CA TYR A 42 1.50 3.40 -2.95
C TYR A 42 0.13 3.80 -3.50
N ASP A 43 0.00 4.95 -4.17
CA ASP A 43 -1.21 5.42 -4.84
C ASP A 43 -1.48 4.62 -6.13
N THR A 44 -1.74 3.32 -5.99
CA THR A 44 -1.98 2.36 -7.07
C THR A 44 -3.24 1.54 -6.76
N GLU A 45 -3.99 1.12 -7.78
CA GLU A 45 -5.21 0.32 -7.58
C GLU A 45 -4.93 -0.95 -6.76
N ARG A 46 -3.83 -1.64 -7.07
CA ARG A 46 -3.43 -2.88 -6.37
C ARG A 46 -3.22 -2.65 -4.88
N CYS A 47 -2.56 -1.56 -4.48
CA CYS A 47 -2.38 -1.22 -3.06
C CYS A 47 -3.72 -0.97 -2.37
N TYR A 48 -4.60 -0.14 -2.95
CA TYR A 48 -5.91 0.12 -2.38
C TYR A 48 -6.75 -1.16 -2.26
N ARG A 49 -6.70 -2.05 -3.26
CA ARG A 49 -7.39 -3.34 -3.21
C ARG A 49 -6.88 -4.22 -2.07
N SER A 50 -5.57 -4.36 -1.91
CA SER A 50 -5.00 -5.17 -0.82
C SER A 50 -5.32 -4.61 0.57
N ILE A 51 -5.38 -3.28 0.72
CA ILE A 51 -5.82 -2.63 1.96
C ILE A 51 -7.31 -2.92 2.22
N ALA A 52 -8.15 -2.80 1.20
CA ALA A 52 -9.59 -3.04 1.29
C ALA A 52 -9.93 -4.51 1.59
N GLU A 53 -9.19 -5.46 1.01
CA GLU A 53 -9.29 -6.90 1.31
C GLU A 53 -9.02 -7.22 2.79
N ARG A 54 -8.21 -6.38 3.45
CA ARG A 54 -7.92 -6.48 4.89
C ARG A 54 -8.92 -5.73 5.76
N GLY A 55 -9.91 -5.07 5.16
CA GLY A 55 -10.89 -4.22 5.86
C GLY A 55 -10.29 -2.94 6.45
N ALA A 56 -9.08 -2.56 6.03
CA ALA A 56 -8.34 -1.43 6.57
C ALA A 56 -8.68 -0.12 5.85
N GLN A 57 -8.48 1.01 6.51
CA GLN A 57 -8.52 2.33 5.88
C GLN A 57 -7.20 2.64 5.17
N ALA A 58 -7.26 3.04 3.90
CA ALA A 58 -6.11 3.62 3.20
C ALA A 58 -5.97 5.11 3.54
N ALA A 59 -4.82 5.50 4.10
CA ALA A 59 -4.43 6.87 4.36
C ALA A 59 -3.18 7.21 3.53
N ILE A 60 -3.35 7.20 2.21
CA ILE A 60 -2.30 7.41 1.21
C ILE A 60 -2.57 8.76 0.52
N PRO A 61 -1.60 9.69 0.46
CA PRO A 61 -1.79 10.93 -0.25
C PRO A 61 -1.79 10.69 -1.77
N PRO A 62 -2.65 11.36 -2.54
CA PRO A 62 -2.64 11.26 -4.00
C PRO A 62 -1.31 11.79 -4.57
N ARG A 63 -0.83 11.17 -5.64
CA ARG A 63 0.35 11.66 -6.37
C ARG A 63 0.04 12.91 -7.20
N ASP A 64 1.08 13.60 -7.62
CA ASP A 64 0.95 14.64 -8.64
C ASP A 64 0.35 14.05 -9.93
N GLY A 65 -0.65 14.76 -10.48
CA GLY A 65 -1.43 14.29 -11.63
C GLY A 65 -2.34 13.09 -11.35
N ALA A 66 -2.67 12.78 -10.09
CA ALA A 66 -3.66 11.75 -9.78
C ALA A 66 -5.04 12.09 -10.40
N VAL A 67 -5.65 11.09 -11.01
CA VAL A 67 -7.00 11.14 -11.59
C VAL A 67 -7.84 10.03 -10.98
N ARG A 68 -9.17 10.09 -11.15
CA ARG A 68 -10.02 8.98 -10.69
C ARG A 68 -9.74 7.72 -11.52
N TRP A 69 -9.81 6.57 -10.85
CA TRP A 69 -9.70 5.25 -11.44
C TRP A 69 -10.89 5.02 -12.38
N GLY A 70 -10.62 4.41 -13.52
CA GLY A 70 -11.58 4.14 -14.59
C GLY A 70 -10.89 3.37 -15.72
N ASP A 71 -11.67 2.96 -16.71
CA ASP A 71 -11.15 2.20 -17.85
C ASP A 71 -10.01 3.01 -18.51
N ASN A 72 -8.83 2.38 -18.64
CA ASN A 72 -7.62 2.98 -19.24
C ASN A 72 -6.85 3.97 -18.34
N HIS A 73 -6.95 3.84 -17.01
CA HIS A 73 -6.15 4.59 -16.06
C HIS A 73 -4.65 4.40 -16.34
N PRO A 74 -3.83 5.47 -16.39
CA PRO A 74 -2.43 5.40 -16.83
C PRO A 74 -1.50 4.57 -15.93
N ARG A 75 -2.02 4.04 -14.81
CA ARG A 75 -1.29 3.25 -13.82
C ARG A 75 -2.00 1.92 -13.49
N ASP A 76 -2.99 1.54 -14.29
CA ASP A 76 -3.67 0.24 -14.25
C ASP A 76 -3.36 -0.57 -15.53
#